data_AF-A0A1F3T0F9-F1
#
_entry.id   AF-A0A1F3T0F9-F1
#
_cell.length_a   1.000
_cell.length_b   1.000
_cell.length_c   1.000
_cell.angle_alpha   90.00
_cell.angle_beta   90.00
_cell.angle_gamma   90.00
#
_symmetry.space_group_name_H-M   'P 1'
#
loop_
_entity.id
_entity.type
_entity.pdbx_description
1 polymer ?
#
loop_
_entity_poly.entity_id
_entity_poly.type
_entity_poly.pdbx_seq_one_letter_code
_entity_poly.pdbx_strand_id
1 'polypeptide(L)' 'MTNERAFLHSVANPLATAKFILEMVVEDFAARENDQDLLVQLNQVVEAVDQATKLLSDRRSEIIRAEEPPGS' A
#
# COMPACT_ATOMS: atom_id res chain seq x y z
N MET A 1 13.06 -18.86 -2.02
CA MET A 1 11.72 -18.23 -2.05
C MET A 1 11.21 -17.80 -0.68
N THR A 2 11.59 -18.44 0.44
CA THR A 2 11.15 -18.05 1.80
C THR A 2 11.53 -16.64 2.25
N ASN A 3 12.72 -16.14 1.89
CA ASN A 3 13.16 -14.78 2.26
C ASN A 3 12.35 -13.67 1.57
N GLU A 4 11.93 -13.88 0.31
CA GLU A 4 11.18 -12.87 -0.45
C GLU A 4 9.73 -12.78 0.03
N ARG A 5 9.06 -13.92 0.27
CA ARG A 5 7.71 -13.92 0.87
C ARG A 5 7.69 -13.28 2.25
N ALA A 6 8.68 -13.58 3.09
CA ALA A 6 8.80 -12.99 4.42
C ALA A 6 9.05 -11.48 4.35
N PHE A 7 9.89 -11.02 3.41
CA PHE A 7 10.12 -9.61 3.15
C PHE A 7 8.85 -8.88 2.67
N LEU A 8 8.11 -9.46 1.72
CA LEU A 8 6.87 -8.85 1.23
C LEU A 8 5.84 -8.70 2.36
N HIS A 9 5.73 -9.70 3.25
CA HIS A 9 4.88 -9.60 4.44
C HIS A 9 5.37 -8.56 5.45
N SER A 10 6.68 -8.46 5.67
CA SER A 10 7.25 -7.51 6.64
C SER A 10 7.10 -6.06 6.19
N VAL A 11 7.00 -5.81 4.89
CA VAL A 11 6.74 -4.47 4.33
C VAL A 11 5.25 -4.17 4.20
N ALA A 12 4.42 -5.16 3.86
CA ALA A 12 2.98 -4.95 3.66
C ALA A 12 2.25 -4.42 4.91
N ASN A 13 2.58 -4.95 6.09
CA ASN A 13 1.91 -4.55 7.34
C ASN A 13 2.22 -3.08 7.72
N PRO A 14 3.50 -2.64 7.79
CA PRO A 14 3.81 -1.22 8.00
C PRO A 14 3.20 -0.29 6.95
N LEU A 15 3.14 -0.72 5.68
CA LEU A 15 2.57 0.08 4.60
C LEU A 15 1.06 0.27 4.77
N ALA A 16 0.34 -0.78 5.17
CA ALA A 16 -1.08 -0.71 5.49
C ALA A 16 -1.36 0.22 6.69
N THR A 17 -0.52 0.15 7.74
CA THR A 17 -0.61 1.07 8.88
C THR A 17 -0.34 2.52 8.47
N ALA A 18 0.69 2.77 7.68
CA ALA A 18 1.02 4.10 7.19
C ALA A 18 -0.12 4.68 6.34
N LYS A 19 -0.72 3.86 5.46
CA LYS A 19 -1.88 4.25 4.66
C LYS A 19 -3.05 4.69 5.54
N PHE A 20 -3.43 3.86 6.51
CA PHE A 20 -4.54 4.14 7.42
C PHE A 20 -4.35 5.46 8.18
N ILE A 21 -3.13 5.70 8.71
CA ILE A 21 -2.81 6.95 9.41
C ILE A 21 -2.94 8.15 8.45
N LEU A 22 -2.45 8.01 7.22
CA LEU A 22 -2.50 9.09 6.23
C LEU A 22 -3.93 9.41 5.81
N GLU A 23 -4.79 8.42 5.61
CA GLU A 23 -6.21 8.59 5.32
C GLU A 23 -6.92 9.37 6.45
N MET A 24 -6.65 9.02 7.71
CA MET A 24 -7.18 9.77 8.86
C MET A 24 -6.72 11.23 8.88
N VAL A 25 -5.45 11.49 8.52
CA VAL A 25 -4.91 12.85 8.44
C VAL A 25 -5.58 13.63 7.31
N VAL A 26 -5.79 13.00 6.14
CA VAL A 26 -6.48 13.61 5.00
C VAL A 26 -7.93 13.97 5.36
N GLU A 27 -8.66 13.05 6.00
CA GLU A 27 -10.04 13.28 6.43
C GLU A 27 -10.15 14.43 7.43
N ASP A 28 -9.31 14.44 8.48
CA ASP A 28 -9.27 15.51 9.49
C ASP A 28 -8.88 16.85 8.87
N PHE A 29 -7.94 16.85 7.91
CA PHE A 29 -7.52 18.06 7.23
C PHE A 29 -8.61 18.62 6.30
N ALA A 30 -9.27 17.75 5.52
CA ALA A 30 -10.35 18.11 4.62
C ALA A 30 -11.57 18.69 5.37
N ALA A 31 -11.88 18.14 6.55
CA ALA A 31 -13.00 18.60 7.38
C ALA A 31 -12.82 20.03 7.93
N ARG A 32 -11.59 20.55 7.95
CA ARG A 32 -11.26 21.85 8.53
C ARG A 32 -11.29 23.02 7.53
N GLU A 33 -11.78 22.79 6.31
CA GLU A 33 -11.77 23.78 5.20
C GLU A 33 -10.38 24.41 4.96
N ASN A 34 -9.33 23.60 5.10
CA ASN A 34 -7.95 24.06 5.01
C ASN A 34 -7.38 23.97 3.58
N ASP A 35 -6.26 24.67 3.39
CA ASP A 35 -5.39 24.75 2.21
C ASP A 35 -5.55 23.59 1.19
N GLN A 36 -6.22 23.89 0.08
CA GLN A 36 -6.51 22.92 -0.98
C GLN A 36 -5.24 22.34 -1.62
N ASP A 37 -4.15 23.11 -1.70
CA ASP A 37 -2.91 22.62 -2.31
C ASP A 37 -2.27 21.54 -1.43
N LEU A 38 -2.31 21.71 -0.11
CA LEU A 38 -1.85 20.68 0.82
C LEU A 38 -2.75 19.44 0.79
N LEU A 39 -4.06 19.61 0.67
CA LEU A 39 -4.98 18.47 0.54
C LEU A 39 -4.71 17.66 -0.75
N VAL A 40 -4.40 18.33 -1.86
CA VAL A 40 -3.98 17.66 -3.10
C VAL A 40 -2.68 16.88 -2.89
N GLN A 41 -1.67 17.48 -2.23
CA GLN A 41 -0.42 16.79 -1.94
C GLN A 41 -0.61 15.58 -1.04
N LEU A 42 -1.45 15.68 0.00
CA LEU A 42 -1.74 14.55 0.89
C LEU A 42 -2.44 13.40 0.14
N ASN A 43 -3.40 13.72 -0.73
CA ASN A 43 -4.04 12.72 -1.59
C ASN A 43 -3.06 12.04 -2.55
N GLN A 44 -2.08 12.78 -3.09
CA GLN A 44 -1.01 12.20 -3.92
C GLN A 44 -0.15 11.21 -3.12
N VAL A 45 0.12 11.48 -1.83
CA VAL A 45 0.84 10.53 -0.98
C VAL A 45 -0.01 9.27 -0.73
N VAL A 46 -1.32 9.40 -0.51
CA VAL A 46 -2.23 8.24 -0.39
C VAL A 46 -2.17 7.39 -1.66
N GLU A 47 -2.27 8.02 -2.83
CA GLU A 47 -2.21 7.32 -4.11
C GLU A 47 -0.87 6.60 -4.33
N ALA A 48 0.25 7.24 -3.96
CA ALA A 48 1.57 6.62 -4.04
C ALA A 48 1.69 5.37 -3.14
N VAL A 49 1.12 5.44 -1.92
CA VAL A 49 1.07 4.29 -1.00
C VAL A 49 0.20 3.17 -1.56
N ASP A 50 -0.90 3.50 -2.23
CA ASP A 50 -1.75 2.52 -2.92
C ASP A 50 -1.04 1.83 -4.08
N GLN A 51 -0.31 2.60 -4.89
CA GLN A 51 0.50 2.05 -5.97
C GLN A 51 1.59 1.10 -5.42
N ALA A 52 2.27 1.48 -4.34
CA ALA A 52 3.25 0.62 -3.68
C ALA A 52 2.61 -0.68 -3.15
N THR A 53 1.44 -0.58 -2.53
CA THR A 53 0.69 -1.73 -2.01
C THR A 53 0.30 -2.68 -3.14
N LYS A 54 -0.17 -2.14 -4.27
CA LYS A 54 -0.51 -2.92 -5.46
C LYS A 54 0.70 -3.67 -6.01
N LEU A 55 1.84 -3.00 -6.19
CA LEU A 55 3.07 -3.62 -6.69
C LEU A 55 3.53 -4.78 -5.80
N LEU A 56 3.44 -4.63 -4.47
CA LEU A 56 3.77 -5.71 -3.53
C LEU A 56 2.79 -6.90 -3.64
N SER A 57 1.49 -6.61 -3.80
CA SER A 57 0.45 -7.63 -3.97
C SER A 57 0.61 -8.40 -5.29
N ASP A 58 0.89 -7.69 -6.38
CA ASP A 58 1.16 -8.26 -7.69
C ASP A 58 2.39 -9.17 -7.63
N ARG A 59 3.48 -8.69 -7.01
CA ARG A 59 4.70 -9.48 -6.82
C ARG A 59 4.45 -10.74 -5.99
N ARG A 60 3.68 -10.65 -4.91
CA ARG A 60 3.30 -11.81 -4.10
C ARG A 60 2.51 -12.84 -4.93
N SER A 61 1.60 -12.36 -5.77
CA SER A 61 0.76 -13.22 -6.61
C SER A 61 1.57 -13.99 -7.65
N GLU A 62 2.58 -13.36 -8.24
CA GLU A 62 3.53 -14.03 -9.15
C GLU A 62 4.30 -15.16 -8.46
N ILE A 63 4.79 -14.91 -7.24
CA ILE A 63 5.52 -15.93 -6.46
C ILE A 63 4.62 -17.13 -6.19
N ILE A 64 3.35 -16.91 -5.82
CA ILE A 64 2.39 -18.01 -5.57
C ILE A 64 2.14 -18.81 -6.85
N ARG A 65 1.89 -18.14 -7.99
CA ARG A 65 1.66 -18.83 -9.28
C ARG A 65 2.87 -19.65 -9.74
N ALA A 66 4.08 -19.15 -9.48
CA ALA A 66 5.31 -19.88 -9.80
C ALA A 66 5.53 -21.12 -8.91
N GLU A 67 4.84 -21.20 -7.77
CA GLU A 67 4.90 -22.32 -6.83
C GLU A 67 3.76 -23.34 -7.04
N GLU A 68 2.73 -23.03 -7.84
CA GLU A 68 1.65 -23.98 -8.16
C GLU A 68 2.14 -25.05 -9.15
N PRO A 69 1.97 -26.35 -8.84
CA PRO A 69 2.37 -27.41 -9.76
C PRO A 69 1.43 -27.41 -10.98
N PRO A 70 1.94 -27.68 -12.20
CA PRO A 70 1.10 -27.72 -13.39
C PRO A 70 0.06 -28.83 -13.28
N GLY A 71 -1.22 -28.46 -13.20
CA GLY A 71 -2.37 -29.37 -13.32
C GLY A 71 -3.05 -29.80 -12.02
N SER A 72 -3.23 -28.90 -11.05
CA SER A 72 -4.17 -29.13 -9.93
C SER A 72 -5.60 -28.75 -10.33
#